data_AF-A0A6P7F7Z4-F1
#
_entry.id   AF-A0A6P7F7Z4-F1
#
_cell.length_a   1.000
_cell.length_b   1.000
_cell.length_c   1.000
_cell.angle_alpha   90.00
_cell.angle_beta   90.00
_cell.angle_gamma   90.00
#
_symmetry.space_group_name_H-M   'P 1'
#
loop_
_entity.id
_entity.type
_entity.pdbx_description
1 polymer ?
#
loop_
_entity_poly.entity_id
_entity_poly.type
_entity_poly.pdbx_seq_one_letter_code
_entity_poly.pdbx_strand_id
1 'polypeptide(L)'
;MAKTTSAERMKKHRQKLKEDKEKYEAHKEKEKTRDKKRRDSLKTRMLHSTKVCKDYKEKERLRKRLYRKKKRMTEMSNKLAETSPCVSELGSFKRPQSLGKAVKRVKNVLPFSPSKKSAVLCKLINESFPKVAKNLFNDKSVLSKSSTPEETIVLVKDFYATDSISRQTPGIKDFKSIKDPESGKRSKVQLQHMNMTVKEAFALFKEDNPTVKISSLKI
;
A
#
# COMPACT_ATOMS: atom_id res chain seq x y z
N MET A 1 -7.02 13.52 -25.62
CA MET A 1 -6.56 14.39 -24.52
C MET A 1 -7.57 14.35 -23.38
N ALA A 2 -7.14 14.10 -22.13
CA ALA A 2 -8.06 13.98 -20.99
C ALA A 2 -8.72 15.34 -20.68
N LYS A 3 -10.06 15.37 -20.59
CA LYS A 3 -10.82 16.57 -20.26
C LYS A 3 -10.52 16.97 -18.80
N THR A 4 -9.97 18.16 -18.59
CA THR A 4 -9.70 18.68 -17.24
C THR A 4 -10.96 18.72 -16.40
N THR A 5 -10.87 18.32 -15.14
CA THR A 5 -12.02 18.32 -14.23
C THR A 5 -12.49 19.74 -13.90
N SER A 6 -13.77 19.91 -13.51
CA SER A 6 -14.32 21.22 -13.13
C SER A 6 -13.50 21.89 -12.01
N ALA A 7 -13.06 21.10 -11.02
CA ALA A 7 -12.25 21.58 -9.91
C ALA A 7 -10.88 22.13 -10.36
N GLU A 8 -10.24 21.45 -11.32
CA GLU A 8 -8.97 21.89 -11.88
C GLU A 8 -9.11 23.16 -12.73
N ARG A 9 -10.20 23.30 -13.50
CA ARG A 9 -10.51 24.53 -14.25
C ARG A 9 -10.68 25.72 -13.32
N MET A 10 -11.42 25.55 -12.22
CA MET A 10 -11.59 26.58 -11.20
C MET A 10 -10.28 26.93 -10.50
N LYS A 11 -9.42 25.94 -10.24
CA LYS A 11 -8.10 26.16 -9.63
C LYS A 11 -7.21 26.99 -10.54
N LYS A 12 -7.13 26.66 -11.83
CA LYS A 12 -6.37 27.41 -12.83
C LYS A 12 -6.88 28.85 -12.98
N HIS A 13 -8.20 29.04 -13.04
CA HIS A 13 -8.79 30.38 -13.07
C HIS A 13 -8.40 31.22 -11.85
N ARG A 14 -8.47 30.64 -10.65
CA ARG A 14 -8.06 31.34 -9.41
C ARG A 14 -6.57 31.67 -9.36
N GLN A 15 -5.73 30.85 -9.97
CA GLN A 15 -4.29 31.12 -10.08
C GLN A 15 -4.03 32.29 -11.04
N LYS A 16 -4.58 32.24 -12.26
CA LYS A 16 -4.50 33.33 -13.23
C LYS A 16 -5.02 34.66 -12.68
N LEU A 17 -6.13 34.63 -11.95
CA LEU A 17 -6.71 35.83 -11.33
C LEU A 17 -5.81 36.43 -10.23
N LYS A 18 -4.91 35.65 -9.62
CA LYS A 18 -3.98 36.11 -8.59
C LYS A 18 -2.64 36.60 -9.15
N GLU A 19 -2.31 36.23 -10.39
CA GLU A 19 -1.11 36.68 -11.10
C GLU A 19 -1.21 38.18 -11.43
N ASP A 20 -2.39 38.63 -11.87
CA ASP A 20 -2.68 40.05 -12.15
C ASP A 20 -3.26 40.77 -10.93
N LYS A 21 -2.43 41.55 -10.21
CA LYS A 21 -2.83 42.23 -8.97
C LYS A 21 -4.02 43.19 -9.15
N GLU A 22 -4.07 43.93 -10.25
CA GLU A 22 -5.17 44.87 -10.54
C GLU A 22 -6.50 44.14 -10.80
N LYS A 23 -6.47 43.06 -11.59
CA LYS A 23 -7.67 42.24 -11.86
C LYS A 23 -8.17 41.54 -10.60
N TYR A 24 -7.25 41.12 -9.73
CA TYR A 24 -7.59 40.53 -8.44
C TYR A 24 -8.36 41.51 -7.53
N GLU A 25 -7.85 42.73 -7.38
CA GLU A 25 -8.51 43.75 -6.56
C GLU A 25 -9.85 44.20 -7.16
N ALA A 26 -9.93 44.39 -8.49
CA ALA A 26 -11.19 44.68 -9.17
C ALA A 26 -12.23 43.56 -8.97
N HIS A 27 -11.82 42.29 -9.01
CA HIS A 27 -12.69 41.16 -8.71
C HIS A 27 -13.17 41.19 -7.25
N LYS A 28 -12.29 41.50 -6.30
CA LYS A 28 -12.60 41.59 -4.87
C LYS A 28 -13.59 42.72 -4.58
N GLU A 29 -13.41 43.90 -5.17
CA GLU A 29 -14.36 45.01 -5.08
C GLU A 29 -15.72 44.65 -5.72
N LYS A 30 -15.72 43.94 -6.84
CA LYS A 30 -16.95 43.43 -7.46
C LYS A 30 -17.69 42.42 -6.56
N GLU A 31 -16.98 41.56 -5.84
CA GLU A 31 -17.59 40.67 -4.84
C GLU A 31 -18.14 41.43 -3.63
N LYS A 32 -17.37 42.39 -3.09
CA LYS A 32 -17.82 43.25 -1.98
C LYS A 32 -19.12 44.00 -2.32
N THR A 33 -19.21 44.56 -3.52
CA THR A 33 -20.40 45.30 -3.99
C THR A 33 -21.59 44.36 -4.19
N ARG A 34 -21.40 43.16 -4.74
CA ARG A 34 -22.46 42.13 -4.81
C ARG A 34 -22.97 41.74 -3.43
N ASP A 35 -22.07 41.51 -2.48
CA ASP A 35 -22.43 41.15 -1.11
C ASP A 35 -23.13 42.29 -0.38
N LYS A 36 -22.73 43.54 -0.63
CA LYS A 36 -23.44 44.72 -0.12
C LYS A 36 -24.88 44.76 -0.68
N LYS A 37 -25.04 44.68 -2.01
CA LYS A 37 -26.37 44.65 -2.66
C LYS A 37 -27.24 43.50 -2.14
N ARG A 38 -26.68 42.31 -1.93
CA ARG A 38 -27.40 41.14 -1.39
C ARG A 38 -27.85 41.36 0.05
N ARG A 39 -27.00 41.99 0.87
CA ARG A 39 -27.35 42.34 2.27
C ARG A 39 -28.44 43.40 2.31
N ASP A 40 -28.33 44.43 1.46
CA ASP A 40 -29.28 45.53 1.44
C ASP A 40 -30.64 45.07 0.89
N SER A 41 -30.68 44.25 -0.16
CA SER A 41 -31.92 43.65 -0.67
C SER A 41 -32.59 42.70 0.34
N LEU A 42 -31.79 41.99 1.14
CA LEU A 42 -32.31 41.18 2.23
C LEU A 42 -32.90 42.06 3.32
N LYS A 43 -32.22 43.15 3.72
CA LYS A 43 -32.72 44.10 4.72
C LYS A 43 -34.03 44.74 4.27
N THR A 44 -34.10 45.25 3.04
CA THR A 44 -35.33 45.85 2.51
C THR A 44 -36.48 44.85 2.47
N ARG A 45 -36.22 43.61 2.02
CA ARG A 45 -37.22 42.52 2.04
C ARG A 45 -37.70 42.18 3.46
N MET A 46 -36.82 42.25 4.46
CA MET A 46 -37.17 41.99 5.87
C MET A 46 -37.92 43.16 6.53
N LEU A 47 -37.70 44.39 6.06
CA LEU A 47 -38.39 45.59 6.55
C LEU A 47 -39.82 45.70 6.00
N HIS A 48 -40.07 45.21 4.78
CA HIS A 48 -41.31 45.47 4.06
C HIS A 48 -42.50 44.56 4.46
N SER A 49 -42.26 43.42 5.12
CA SER A 49 -43.34 42.53 5.55
C SER A 49 -42.99 41.78 6.85
N THR A 50 -43.83 41.97 7.87
CA THR A 50 -43.72 41.30 9.17
C THR A 50 -43.84 39.79 9.05
N LYS A 51 -44.67 39.29 8.11
CA LYS A 51 -44.82 37.85 7.81
C LYS A 51 -43.52 37.26 7.26
N VAL A 52 -42.93 37.90 6.25
CA VAL A 52 -41.65 37.45 5.64
C VAL A 52 -40.50 37.42 6.67
N CYS A 53 -40.47 38.40 7.57
CA CYS A 53 -39.49 38.44 8.66
C CYS A 53 -39.68 37.29 9.67
N LYS A 54 -40.93 36.97 10.05
CA LYS A 54 -41.26 35.84 10.93
C LYS A 54 -40.86 34.50 10.29
N ASP A 55 -41.25 34.25 9.04
CA ASP A 55 -40.93 33.01 8.32
C ASP A 55 -39.42 32.79 8.17
N TYR A 56 -38.66 33.86 7.92
CA TYR A 56 -37.20 33.78 7.85
C TYR A 56 -36.58 33.43 9.20
N LYS A 57 -37.05 34.05 10.29
CA LYS A 57 -36.59 33.74 11.66
C LYS A 57 -36.90 32.29 12.03
N GLU A 58 -38.06 31.77 11.66
CA GLU A 58 -38.43 30.37 11.90
C GLU A 58 -37.55 29.40 11.10
N LYS A 59 -37.32 29.66 9.82
CA LYS A 59 -36.39 28.86 8.99
C LYS A 59 -34.98 28.82 9.55
N GLU A 60 -34.45 29.96 10.00
CA GLU A 60 -33.12 30.02 10.64
C GLU A 60 -33.09 29.28 12.00
N ARG A 61 -34.15 29.40 12.82
CA ARG A 61 -34.28 28.64 14.06
C ARG A 61 -34.27 27.13 13.78
N LEU A 62 -35.05 26.69 12.79
CA LEU A 62 -35.17 25.27 12.42
C LEU A 62 -33.84 24.73 11.87
N ARG A 63 -33.16 25.48 10.99
CA ARG A 63 -31.81 25.17 10.49
C ARG A 63 -30.81 25.00 11.64
N LYS A 64 -30.78 25.95 12.59
CA LYS A 64 -29.89 25.89 13.78
C LYS A 64 -30.23 24.69 14.67
N ARG A 65 -31.51 24.38 14.87
CA ARG A 65 -31.96 23.21 15.64
C ARG A 65 -31.49 21.91 15.01
N LEU A 66 -31.68 21.74 13.70
CA LEU A 66 -31.23 20.56 12.95
C LEU A 66 -29.70 20.41 13.00
N TYR A 67 -28.97 21.51 12.82
CA TYR A 67 -27.51 21.50 12.92
C TYR A 67 -27.03 21.05 14.31
N ARG A 68 -27.62 21.59 15.38
CA ARG A 68 -27.30 21.20 16.77
C ARG A 68 -27.64 19.73 17.04
N LYS A 69 -28.79 19.24 16.55
CA LYS A 69 -29.17 17.82 16.66
C LYS A 69 -28.14 16.92 15.97
N LYS A 70 -27.76 17.24 14.73
CA LYS A 70 -26.74 16.49 13.98
C LYS A 70 -25.38 16.50 14.68
N LYS A 71 -24.96 17.65 15.22
CA LYS A 71 -23.72 17.79 15.99
C LYS A 71 -23.72 16.86 17.22
N ARG A 72 -24.80 16.90 18.03
CA ARG A 72 -24.96 16.02 19.21
C ARG A 72 -24.91 14.53 18.84
N MET A 73 -25.62 14.11 17.78
CA MET A 73 -25.58 12.72 17.31
C MET A 73 -24.17 12.27 16.92
N THR A 74 -23.41 13.16 16.26
CA THR A 74 -22.02 12.88 15.85
C THR A 74 -21.08 12.82 17.06
N GLU A 75 -21.28 13.68 18.05
CA GLU A 75 -20.51 13.67 19.30
C GLU A 75 -20.79 12.40 20.12
N MET A 76 -22.06 11.99 20.21
CA MET A 76 -22.46 10.74 20.88
C MET A 76 -21.87 9.51 20.19
N SER A 77 -21.91 9.43 18.85
CA SER A 77 -21.28 8.32 18.12
C SER A 77 -19.77 8.28 18.31
N ASN A 78 -19.12 9.44 18.42
CA ASN A 78 -17.68 9.51 18.65
C ASN A 78 -17.29 9.05 20.06
N LYS A 79 -18.11 9.32 21.08
CA LYS A 79 -17.88 8.86 22.46
C LYS A 79 -18.06 7.34 22.60
N LEU A 80 -19.09 6.77 21.96
CA LEU A 80 -19.31 5.32 21.93
C LEU A 80 -18.19 4.55 21.22
N ALA A 81 -17.52 5.16 20.24
CA ALA A 81 -16.40 4.55 19.54
C ALA A 81 -15.08 4.54 20.34
N GLU A 82 -15.00 5.25 21.48
CA GLU A 82 -13.78 5.33 22.30
C GLU A 82 -13.70 4.25 23.39
N THR A 83 -14.81 3.55 23.68
CA THR A 83 -14.89 2.54 24.76
C THR A 83 -14.93 1.09 24.27
N SER A 84 -14.94 0.84 22.96
CA SER A 84 -14.96 -0.51 22.39
C SER A 84 -13.56 -0.94 21.94
N PRO A 85 -13.09 -2.17 22.28
CA PRO A 85 -11.87 -2.74 21.70
C PRO A 85 -12.02 -2.79 20.18
N CYS A 86 -11.24 -1.97 19.47
CA CYS A 86 -11.44 -1.74 18.05
C CYS A 86 -10.89 -2.90 17.21
N VAL A 87 -11.77 -3.84 16.84
CA VAL A 87 -11.50 -4.91 15.85
C VAL A 87 -11.97 -4.48 14.45
N SER A 88 -11.83 -3.19 14.11
CA SER A 88 -12.18 -2.72 12.77
C SER A 88 -10.99 -2.87 11.82
N GLU A 89 -11.23 -3.15 10.53
CA GLU A 89 -10.19 -3.19 9.48
C GLU A 89 -9.35 -1.89 9.40
N LEU A 90 -9.86 -0.80 9.96
CA LEU A 90 -9.20 0.51 10.00
C LEU A 90 -8.31 0.70 11.24
N GLY A 91 -8.28 -0.28 12.14
CA GLY A 91 -7.60 -0.20 13.44
C GLY A 91 -8.08 1.01 14.23
N SER A 92 -7.15 1.77 14.83
CA SER A 92 -7.46 2.94 15.67
C SER A 92 -7.96 4.17 14.89
N PHE A 93 -8.05 4.13 13.55
CA PHE A 93 -8.48 5.28 12.76
C PHE A 93 -10.02 5.36 12.66
N LYS A 94 -10.58 6.52 13.04
CA LYS A 94 -12.03 6.78 12.95
C LYS A 94 -12.60 6.77 11.52
N ARG A 95 -11.78 7.01 10.49
CA ARG A 95 -12.20 7.04 9.07
C ARG A 95 -11.14 6.46 8.12
N PRO A 96 -11.54 5.81 7.01
CA PRO A 96 -10.59 5.34 5.98
C PRO A 96 -9.75 6.48 5.40
N GLN A 97 -10.37 7.65 5.24
CA GLN A 97 -9.71 8.85 4.69
C GLN A 97 -8.55 9.34 5.57
N SER A 98 -8.67 9.23 6.91
CA SER A 98 -7.58 9.60 7.81
C SER A 98 -6.43 8.61 7.75
N LEU A 99 -6.72 7.30 7.71
CA LEU A 99 -5.71 6.27 7.54
C LEU A 99 -4.97 6.46 6.20
N GLY A 100 -5.70 6.65 5.09
CA GLY A 100 -5.09 6.88 3.78
C GLY A 100 -4.19 8.13 3.72
N LYS A 101 -4.56 9.20 4.42
CA LYS A 101 -3.70 10.40 4.55
C LYS A 101 -2.44 10.11 5.37
N ALA A 102 -2.55 9.36 6.47
CA ALA A 102 -1.40 8.96 7.27
C ALA A 102 -0.45 8.08 6.47
N VAL A 103 -0.97 7.05 5.80
CA VAL A 103 -0.19 6.16 4.92
C VAL A 103 0.49 6.95 3.80
N LYS A 104 -0.21 7.91 3.18
CA LYS A 104 0.37 8.75 2.12
C LYS A 104 1.54 9.60 2.62
N ARG A 105 1.46 10.16 3.84
CA ARG A 105 2.57 10.91 4.44
C ARG A 105 3.79 10.01 4.65
N VAL A 106 3.59 8.83 5.23
CA VAL A 106 4.67 7.85 5.46
C VAL A 106 5.29 7.41 4.12
N LYS A 107 4.47 7.06 3.13
CA LYS A 107 4.93 6.60 1.81
C LYS A 107 5.81 7.63 1.10
N ASN A 108 5.55 8.92 1.28
CA ASN A 108 6.34 10.00 0.68
C ASN A 108 7.70 10.20 1.35
N VAL A 109 7.85 9.80 2.62
CA VAL A 109 9.10 9.91 3.38
C VAL A 109 9.97 8.66 3.22
N LEU A 110 9.36 7.51 2.94
CA LEU A 110 10.08 6.26 2.74
C LEU A 110 11.02 6.31 1.51
N PRO A 111 12.15 5.59 1.53
CA PRO A 111 13.06 5.49 0.38
C PRO A 111 12.32 5.02 -0.87
N PHE A 112 12.73 5.44 -2.07
CA PHE A 112 12.01 5.05 -3.29
C PHE A 112 12.08 3.53 -3.59
N SER A 113 13.25 2.92 -3.37
CA SER A 113 13.54 1.51 -3.69
C SER A 113 12.71 0.53 -2.83
N PRO A 114 12.02 -0.46 -3.42
CA PRO A 114 11.20 -1.42 -2.68
C PRO A 114 11.96 -2.21 -1.61
N SER A 115 13.19 -2.64 -1.90
CA SER A 115 14.02 -3.39 -0.95
C SER A 115 14.47 -2.52 0.23
N LYS A 116 14.73 -1.24 -0.01
CA LYS A 116 15.04 -0.28 1.07
C LYS A 116 13.80 0.03 1.91
N LYS A 117 12.61 0.14 1.30
CA LYS A 117 11.34 0.30 2.03
C LYS A 117 11.09 -0.86 2.98
N SER A 118 11.24 -2.10 2.51
CA SER A 118 11.03 -3.28 3.34
C SER A 118 12.04 -3.33 4.49
N ALA A 119 13.32 -3.07 4.25
CA ALA A 119 14.34 -3.03 5.30
C ALA A 119 14.02 -2.01 6.41
N VAL A 120 13.63 -0.79 6.04
CA VAL A 120 13.24 0.25 7.01
C VAL A 120 11.99 -0.16 7.80
N LEU A 121 10.97 -0.69 7.12
CA LEU A 121 9.75 -1.16 7.79
C LEU A 121 10.02 -2.32 8.74
N CYS A 122 10.81 -3.31 8.34
CA CYS A 122 11.20 -4.41 9.23
C CYS A 122 11.90 -3.89 10.48
N LYS A 123 12.83 -2.95 10.34
CA LYS A 123 13.53 -2.33 11.48
C LYS A 123 12.55 -1.60 12.42
N LEU A 124 11.67 -0.76 11.88
CA LEU A 124 10.66 -0.04 12.66
C LEU A 124 9.71 -0.98 13.40
N ILE A 125 9.27 -2.07 12.75
CA ILE A 125 8.38 -3.07 13.36
C ILE A 125 9.12 -3.81 14.48
N ASN A 126 10.38 -4.19 14.28
CA ASN A 126 11.19 -4.82 15.33
C ASN A 126 11.36 -3.93 16.58
N GLU A 127 11.58 -2.63 16.38
CA GLU A 127 11.75 -1.66 17.46
C GLU A 127 10.44 -1.35 18.19
N SER A 128 9.35 -1.16 17.44
CA SER A 128 8.07 -0.70 18.00
C SER A 128 7.19 -1.86 18.50
N PHE A 129 7.27 -3.02 17.84
CA PHE A 129 6.38 -4.16 18.07
C PHE A 129 7.14 -5.49 18.08
N PRO A 130 8.08 -5.71 19.02
CA PRO A 130 8.97 -6.87 19.01
C PRO A 130 8.24 -8.21 19.08
N LYS A 131 7.07 -8.27 19.74
CA LYS A 131 6.25 -9.49 19.80
C LYS A 131 5.61 -9.84 18.45
N VAL A 132 5.14 -8.82 17.72
CA VAL A 132 4.52 -8.99 16.40
C VAL A 132 5.57 -9.36 15.36
N ALA A 133 6.75 -8.76 15.45
CA ALA A 133 7.82 -9.00 14.50
C ALA A 133 8.34 -10.45 14.53
N LYS A 134 8.44 -11.03 15.74
CA LYS A 134 8.77 -12.46 15.91
C LYS A 134 7.78 -13.37 15.19
N ASN A 135 6.50 -13.03 15.17
CA ASN A 135 5.48 -13.86 14.52
C ASN A 135 5.46 -13.63 12.99
N LEU A 136 5.58 -12.38 12.52
CA LEU A 136 5.51 -12.06 11.09
C LEU A 136 6.73 -12.50 10.27
N PHE A 137 7.91 -12.50 10.88
CA PHE A 137 9.16 -12.73 10.15
C PHE A 137 9.83 -14.08 10.44
N ASN A 138 9.41 -14.82 11.48
CA ASN A 138 9.89 -16.18 11.73
C ASN A 138 9.19 -17.23 10.84
N ASP A 139 8.13 -16.86 10.11
CA ASP A 139 7.46 -17.76 9.15
C ASP A 139 8.27 -18.05 7.87
N LYS A 140 9.55 -17.64 7.85
CA LYS A 140 10.51 -18.12 6.84
C LYS A 140 10.90 -19.59 7.01
N SER A 141 10.37 -20.32 8.00
CA SER A 141 10.63 -21.75 8.17
C SER A 141 9.48 -22.68 7.78
N VAL A 142 8.42 -22.21 7.10
CA VAL A 142 7.31 -23.08 6.66
C VAL A 142 7.52 -23.65 5.25
N LEU A 143 8.50 -23.14 4.49
CA LEU A 143 9.05 -23.90 3.36
C LEU A 143 10.10 -24.89 3.86
N SER A 144 9.67 -26.12 4.09
CA SER A 144 10.47 -27.34 4.19
C SER A 144 11.40 -27.48 5.39
N LYS A 145 10.85 -27.98 6.51
CA LYS A 145 11.59 -28.88 7.41
C LYS A 145 11.46 -30.35 6.97
N SER A 146 11.30 -30.64 5.67
CA SER A 146 11.81 -31.90 5.15
C SER A 146 13.27 -31.63 4.80
N SER A 147 14.12 -31.53 5.82
CA SER A 147 15.56 -31.51 5.62
C SER A 147 15.92 -32.87 5.05
N THR A 148 15.94 -33.00 3.73
CA THR A 148 16.59 -34.13 3.08
C THR A 148 17.99 -34.24 3.67
N PRO A 149 18.45 -35.45 4.04
CA PRO A 149 19.79 -35.62 4.58
C PRO A 149 20.81 -34.96 3.65
N GLU A 150 21.81 -34.31 4.22
CA GLU A 150 22.83 -33.61 3.43
C GLU A 150 23.53 -34.60 2.47
N GLU A 151 23.74 -35.84 2.93
CA GLU A 151 24.23 -36.96 2.13
C GLU A 151 23.37 -37.22 0.89
N THR A 152 22.05 -37.18 1.04
CA THR A 152 21.11 -37.37 -0.08
C THR A 152 21.20 -36.22 -1.08
N ILE A 153 21.41 -34.98 -0.61
CA ILE A 153 21.57 -33.82 -1.47
C ILE A 153 22.85 -33.94 -2.31
N VAL A 154 23.95 -34.37 -1.69
CA VAL A 154 25.22 -34.60 -2.38
C VAL A 154 25.05 -35.70 -3.43
N LEU A 155 24.45 -36.82 -3.07
CA LEU A 155 24.20 -37.95 -3.97
C LEU A 155 23.38 -37.54 -5.20
N VAL A 156 22.30 -36.78 -4.99
CA VAL A 156 21.48 -36.25 -6.10
C VAL A 156 22.30 -35.29 -6.98
N LYS A 157 23.09 -34.39 -6.40
CA LYS A 157 23.94 -33.47 -7.17
C LYS A 157 24.94 -34.22 -8.05
N ASP A 158 25.62 -35.21 -7.48
CA ASP A 158 26.63 -35.98 -8.18
C ASP A 158 26.01 -36.81 -9.31
N PHE A 159 24.83 -37.42 -9.06
CA PHE A 159 24.09 -38.13 -10.09
C PHE A 159 23.77 -37.24 -11.30
N TYR A 160 23.20 -36.05 -11.08
CA TYR A 160 22.87 -35.14 -12.19
C TYR A 160 24.11 -34.53 -12.88
N ALA A 161 25.26 -34.52 -12.20
CA ALA A 161 26.52 -34.03 -12.74
C ALA A 161 27.28 -35.08 -13.58
N THR A 162 26.84 -36.34 -13.61
CA THR A 162 27.45 -37.37 -14.46
C THR A 162 27.23 -37.11 -15.95
N ASP A 163 28.26 -37.36 -16.76
CA ASP A 163 28.26 -37.09 -18.21
C ASP A 163 27.19 -37.90 -18.98
N SER A 164 26.71 -39.01 -18.42
CA SER A 164 25.61 -39.80 -18.97
C SER A 164 24.26 -39.06 -18.86
N ILE A 165 24.04 -38.36 -17.74
CA ILE A 165 22.78 -37.65 -17.45
C ILE A 165 22.82 -36.24 -18.03
N SER A 166 23.94 -35.53 -17.91
CA SER A 166 24.07 -34.16 -18.40
C SER A 166 25.45 -33.89 -18.97
N ARG A 167 25.52 -33.02 -19.97
CA ARG A 167 26.76 -32.57 -20.60
C ARG A 167 27.04 -31.12 -20.22
N GLN A 168 28.29 -30.84 -19.85
CA GLN A 168 28.75 -29.48 -19.62
C GLN A 168 28.74 -28.65 -20.91
N THR A 169 28.28 -27.40 -20.80
CA THR A 169 28.30 -26.45 -21.92
C THR A 169 29.69 -25.84 -22.11
N PRO A 170 30.22 -25.80 -23.34
CA PRO A 170 31.49 -25.19 -23.62
C PRO A 170 31.35 -23.66 -23.76
N GLY A 171 31.68 -22.90 -22.72
CA GLY A 171 31.67 -21.44 -22.82
C GLY A 171 31.87 -20.67 -21.52
N ILE A 172 32.51 -19.51 -21.61
CA ILE A 172 32.73 -18.58 -20.47
C ILE A 172 31.40 -17.98 -19.98
N LYS A 173 30.42 -17.81 -20.88
CA LYS A 173 29.08 -17.29 -20.55
C LYS A 173 28.20 -18.32 -19.85
N ASP A 174 28.63 -19.58 -19.81
CA ASP A 174 27.83 -20.67 -19.29
C ASP A 174 28.11 -20.95 -17.81
N PHE A 175 28.60 -19.97 -17.07
CA PHE A 175 28.75 -20.05 -15.62
C PHE A 175 27.71 -19.17 -14.94
N LYS A 176 27.01 -19.73 -13.95
CA LYS A 176 26.14 -18.99 -13.03
C LYS A 176 26.85 -18.76 -11.70
N SER A 177 26.74 -17.54 -11.18
CA SER A 177 27.23 -17.20 -9.85
C SER A 177 26.13 -17.42 -8.82
N ILE A 178 26.31 -18.42 -7.97
CA ILE A 178 25.41 -18.76 -6.87
C ILE A 178 26.05 -18.26 -5.57
N LYS A 179 25.23 -17.68 -4.68
CA LYS A 179 25.69 -17.24 -3.35
C LYS A 179 25.33 -18.30 -2.33
N ASP A 180 26.31 -18.79 -1.59
CA ASP A 180 26.08 -19.75 -0.52
C ASP A 180 25.34 -19.06 0.63
N PRO A 181 24.25 -19.65 1.14
CA PRO A 181 23.45 -19.04 2.20
C PRO A 181 24.20 -18.97 3.53
N GLU A 182 25.08 -19.94 3.80
CA GLU A 182 25.81 -20.05 5.07
C GLU A 182 27.13 -19.26 5.06
N SER A 183 27.95 -19.42 4.01
CA SER A 183 29.27 -18.77 3.93
C SER A 183 29.21 -17.34 3.38
N GLY A 184 28.14 -16.98 2.66
CA GLY A 184 27.99 -15.71 1.97
C GLY A 184 28.92 -15.50 0.77
N LYS A 185 29.80 -16.46 0.47
CA LYS A 185 30.70 -16.43 -0.69
C LYS A 185 29.94 -16.76 -1.97
N ARG A 186 30.50 -16.37 -3.11
CA ARG A 186 29.92 -16.64 -4.43
C ARG A 186 30.75 -17.72 -5.13
N SER A 187 30.12 -18.85 -5.43
CA SER A 187 30.68 -19.92 -6.24
C SER A 187 30.21 -19.77 -7.70
N LYS A 188 31.06 -20.15 -8.66
CA LYS A 188 30.68 -20.25 -10.08
C LYS A 188 30.34 -21.70 -10.38
N VAL A 189 29.13 -21.95 -10.84
CA VAL A 189 28.66 -23.28 -11.26
C VAL A 189 28.45 -23.25 -12.76
N GLN A 190 29.04 -24.21 -13.47
CA GLN A 190 28.88 -24.34 -14.91
C GLN A 190 27.48 -24.87 -15.23
N LEU A 191 26.85 -24.34 -16.26
CA LEU A 191 25.59 -24.84 -16.78
C LEU A 191 25.82 -26.20 -17.44
N GLN A 192 24.83 -27.07 -17.28
CA GLN A 192 24.80 -28.39 -17.89
C GLN A 192 23.51 -28.54 -18.68
N HIS A 193 23.60 -29.19 -19.83
CA HIS A 193 22.44 -29.62 -20.62
C HIS A 193 22.14 -31.07 -20.29
N MET A 194 20.91 -31.36 -19.86
CA MET A 194 20.51 -32.75 -19.65
C MET A 194 20.37 -33.48 -20.99
N ASN A 195 20.89 -34.70 -21.05
CA ASN A 195 20.79 -35.57 -22.23
C ASN A 195 19.41 -36.25 -22.33
N MET A 196 18.66 -36.28 -21.22
CA MET A 196 17.34 -36.92 -21.09
C MET A 196 16.36 -36.02 -20.34
N THR A 197 15.09 -36.40 -20.29
CA THR A 197 14.09 -35.63 -19.55
C THR A 197 14.29 -35.78 -18.03
N VAL A 198 13.81 -34.80 -17.27
CA VAL A 198 13.87 -34.84 -15.79
C VAL A 198 13.14 -36.06 -15.22
N LYS A 199 12.07 -36.51 -15.88
CA LYS A 199 11.30 -37.69 -15.47
C LYS A 199 12.08 -38.99 -15.67
N GLU A 200 12.76 -39.13 -16.79
CA GLU A 200 13.61 -40.30 -17.09
C GLU A 200 14.81 -40.35 -16.15
N ALA A 201 15.53 -39.24 -15.97
CA ALA A 201 16.65 -39.17 -15.04
C ALA A 201 16.23 -39.52 -13.60
N PHE A 202 15.03 -39.09 -13.18
CA PHE A 202 14.51 -39.43 -11.86
C PHE A 202 14.12 -40.91 -11.72
N ALA A 203 13.63 -41.54 -12.80
CA ALA A 203 13.36 -42.98 -12.80
C ALA A 203 14.66 -43.78 -12.65
N LEU A 204 15.69 -43.45 -13.43
CA LEU A 204 17.03 -44.05 -13.33
C LEU A 204 17.61 -43.86 -11.93
N PHE A 205 17.51 -42.65 -11.36
CA PHE A 205 17.98 -42.38 -10.01
C PHE A 205 17.34 -43.31 -8.96
N LYS A 206 16.03 -43.60 -9.11
CA LYS A 206 15.30 -44.50 -8.21
C LYS A 206 15.64 -45.96 -8.41
N GLU A 207 15.97 -46.36 -9.64
CA GLU A 207 16.47 -47.70 -9.95
C GLU A 207 17.84 -47.92 -9.28
N ASP A 208 18.73 -46.93 -9.38
CA ASP A 208 20.06 -47.00 -8.77
C ASP A 208 20.03 -46.83 -7.23
N ASN A 209 19.05 -46.09 -6.70
CA ASN A 209 18.95 -45.76 -5.27
C ASN A 209 17.56 -46.07 -4.70
N PRO A 210 17.15 -47.35 -4.60
CA PRO A 210 15.80 -47.73 -4.17
C PRO A 210 15.49 -47.38 -2.71
N THR A 211 16.52 -47.21 -1.87
CA THR A 211 16.38 -46.87 -0.44
C THR A 211 16.09 -45.38 -0.20
N VAL A 212 16.38 -44.52 -1.19
CA VAL A 212 16.29 -43.06 -1.06
C VAL A 212 14.87 -42.58 -1.32
N LYS A 213 14.18 -42.13 -0.27
CA LYS A 213 12.78 -41.65 -0.34
C LYS A 213 12.73 -40.18 -0.78
N ILE A 214 12.74 -39.95 -2.09
CA ILE A 214 12.53 -38.62 -2.70
C ILE A 214 11.26 -38.63 -3.56
N SER A 215 10.52 -37.52 -3.53
CA SER A 215 9.39 -37.25 -4.41
C SER A 215 9.80 -36.30 -5.53
N SER A 216 9.33 -36.56 -6.75
CA SER A 216 9.46 -35.59 -7.84
C SER A 216 8.42 -34.49 -7.67
N LEU A 217 8.80 -33.24 -7.98
CA LEU A 217 7.84 -32.16 -8.14
C LEU A 217 6.95 -32.46 -9.35
N LYS A 218 5.64 -32.32 -9.19
CA LYS A 218 4.70 -32.37 -10.31
C LYS A 218 4.93 -31.12 -11.17
N ILE A 219 5.70 -31.28 -12.24
CA ILE A 219 5.89 -30.30 -13.32
C ILE A 219 4.90 -30.63 -14.43
#